data_AF-A0A2D4G9N5-F1
#
_entry.id   AF-A0A2D4G9N5-F1
#
_cell.length_a   1.000
_cell.length_b   1.000
_cell.length_c   1.000
_cell.angle_alpha   90.00
_cell.angle_beta   90.00
_cell.angle_gamma   90.00
#
_symmetry.space_group_name_H-M   'P 1'
#
loop_
_entity.id
_entity.type
_entity.pdbx_description
1 polymer ?
#
loop_
_entity_poly.entity_id
_entity_poly.type
_entity_poly.pdbx_seq_one_letter_code
_entity_poly.pdbx_strand_id
1 'polypeptide(L)'
;KLFAAVEFSVDATLRVARFVSRAIGGTVTSRRLLWLKQWQADMRHKRRLATAPFKGDKLFGEVLDMVLLDSKDKGKVLPSKSLPSPKMNLDQLPMSDAPIIGPLK
;
A
#
# COMPACT_ATOMS: atom_id res chain seq x y z
N LYS A 1 -45.23 -23.50 23.12
CA LYS A 1 -43.95 -23.19 23.82
C LYS A 1 -42.72 -23.49 22.95
N LEU A 2 -42.72 -24.54 22.11
CA LEU A 2 -41.59 -24.87 21.23
C LEU A 2 -41.27 -23.78 20.17
N PHE A 3 -42.27 -23.22 19.49
CA PHE A 3 -42.08 -22.19 18.47
C PHE A 3 -41.34 -20.95 19.00
N ALA A 4 -41.75 -20.43 20.16
CA ALA A 4 -41.09 -19.28 20.79
C ALA A 4 -39.61 -19.54 21.14
N ALA A 5 -39.30 -20.77 21.59
CA ALA A 5 -37.92 -21.15 21.87
C ALA A 5 -37.08 -21.23 20.58
N VAL A 6 -37.65 -21.78 19.50
CA VAL A 6 -37.00 -21.85 18.18
C VAL A 6 -36.73 -20.45 17.61
N GLU A 7 -37.72 -19.56 17.65
CA GLU A 7 -37.57 -18.17 17.19
C GLU A 7 -36.48 -17.43 17.96
N PHE A 8 -36.43 -17.61 19.29
CA PHE A 8 -35.37 -17.03 20.11
C PHE A 8 -33.98 -17.56 19.75
N SER A 9 -33.83 -18.88 19.55
CA SER A 9 -32.56 -19.47 19.14
C SER A 9 -32.09 -19.00 17.76
N VAL A 10 -33.02 -18.82 16.82
CA VAL A 10 -32.72 -18.28 15.48
C VAL A 10 -32.27 -16.81 15.58
N ASP A 11 -32.98 -15.97 16.33
CA ASP A 11 -32.59 -14.57 16.52
C ASP A 11 -31.24 -14.45 17.24
N ALA A 12 -31.00 -15.27 18.26
CA ALA A 12 -29.72 -15.33 18.96
C ALA A 12 -28.58 -15.72 18.00
N THR A 13 -28.77 -16.76 17.20
CA THR A 13 -27.78 -17.22 16.22
C THR A 13 -27.49 -16.14 15.17
N LEU A 14 -28.53 -15.44 14.69
CA LEU A 14 -28.39 -14.34 13.73
C LEU A 14 -27.60 -13.16 14.31
N ARG A 15 -27.85 -12.79 15.57
CA ARG A 15 -27.09 -11.75 16.28
C ARG A 15 -25.63 -12.14 16.45
N VAL A 16 -25.37 -13.38 16.87
CA VAL A 16 -24.01 -13.92 17.01
C VAL A 16 -23.30 -13.89 15.65
N ALA A 17 -23.95 -14.36 14.58
CA ALA A 17 -23.36 -14.35 13.23
C ALA A 17 -22.99 -12.93 12.76
N ARG A 18 -23.87 -11.94 12.99
CA ARG A 18 -23.57 -10.53 12.68
C ARG A 18 -22.41 -9.98 13.50
N PHE A 19 -22.34 -10.31 14.78
CA PHE A 19 -21.25 -9.90 15.65
C PHE A 19 -19.93 -10.51 15.20
N VAL A 20 -19.90 -11.82 14.96
CA VAL A 20 -18.72 -12.55 14.46
C VAL A 20 -18.26 -11.99 13.12
N SER A 21 -19.18 -11.71 12.20
CA SER A 21 -18.84 -11.08 10.92
C SER A 21 -18.14 -9.73 11.09
N ARG A 22 -18.64 -8.87 11.98
CA ARG A 22 -18.00 -7.58 12.30
C ARG A 22 -16.65 -7.75 12.99
N ALA A 23 -16.54 -8.68 13.93
CA ALA A 23 -15.30 -8.99 14.61
C ALA A 23 -14.22 -9.46 13.61
N ILE A 24 -14.58 -10.34 12.68
CA ILE A 24 -13.70 -10.77 11.59
C ILE A 24 -13.26 -9.56 10.74
N GLY A 25 -14.20 -8.70 10.32
CA GLY A 25 -13.87 -7.48 9.59
C GLY A 25 -12.87 -6.57 10.33
N GLY A 26 -13.03 -6.44 11.65
CA GLY A 26 -12.09 -5.71 12.52
C GLY A 26 -10.70 -6.35 12.54
N THR A 27 -10.60 -7.66 12.78
CA THR A 27 -9.31 -8.36 12.80
C THR A 27 -8.57 -8.30 11.46
N VAL A 28 -9.30 -8.41 10.35
CA VAL A 28 -8.76 -8.27 8.98
C VAL A 28 -8.21 -6.87 8.78
N THR A 29 -8.94 -5.84 9.20
CA THR A 29 -8.51 -4.44 9.11
C THR A 29 -7.22 -4.19 9.90
N SER A 30 -7.17 -4.61 11.16
CA SER A 30 -5.96 -4.49 12.00
C SER A 30 -4.76 -5.20 11.39
N ARG A 31 -4.96 -6.42 10.86
CA ARG A 31 -3.90 -7.18 10.18
C ARG A 31 -3.41 -6.45 8.92
N ARG A 32 -4.31 -5.86 8.13
CA ARG A 32 -3.94 -5.05 6.96
C ARG A 32 -3.11 -3.83 7.34
N LEU A 33 -3.50 -3.09 8.37
CA LEU A 33 -2.71 -1.95 8.84
C LEU A 33 -1.32 -2.37 9.31
N LEU A 34 -1.21 -3.48 10.05
CA LEU A 34 0.08 -3.98 10.52
C LEU A 34 1.02 -4.32 9.37
N TRP A 35 0.51 -5.04 8.36
CA TRP A 35 1.29 -5.35 7.16
C TRP A 35 1.68 -4.10 6.37
N LEU A 36 0.75 -3.15 6.19
CA LEU A 36 1.00 -1.89 5.46
C LEU A 36 1.94 -0.92 6.20
N LYS A 37 2.03 -1.02 7.54
CA LYS A 37 2.98 -0.21 8.34
C LYS A 37 4.42 -0.54 8.00
N GLN A 38 4.75 -1.83 7.92
CA GLN A 38 6.11 -2.30 7.62
C GLN A 38 6.45 -2.22 6.12
N TRP A 39 5.44 -2.18 5.26
CA TRP A 39 5.64 -2.24 3.81
C TRP A 39 6.01 -0.87 3.23
N GLN A 40 7.10 -0.77 2.46
CA GLN A 40 7.48 0.46 1.74
C GLN A 40 6.67 0.60 0.44
N ALA A 41 5.70 1.52 0.42
CA ALA A 41 4.81 1.77 -0.73
C ALA A 41 4.21 3.18 -0.64
N ASP A 42 3.84 3.79 -1.78
CA ASP A 42 3.11 5.07 -1.79
C ASP A 42 1.80 4.95 -0.96
N MET A 43 1.51 5.97 -0.15
CA MET A 43 0.32 6.03 0.71
C MET A 43 -0.98 5.87 -0.06
N ARG A 44 -1.04 6.31 -1.33
CA ARG A 44 -2.22 6.12 -2.20
C ARG A 44 -2.51 4.63 -2.42
N HIS A 45 -1.47 3.84 -2.69
CA HIS A 45 -1.59 2.39 -2.89
C HIS A 45 -1.91 1.66 -1.58
N LYS A 46 -1.28 2.05 -0.48
CA LYS A 46 -1.58 1.49 0.85
C LYS A 46 -3.03 1.71 1.26
N ARG A 47 -3.57 2.92 1.03
CA ARG A 47 -4.97 3.24 1.36
C ARG A 47 -5.93 2.38 0.54
N ARG A 48 -5.68 2.22 -0.77
CA ARG A 48 -6.49 1.36 -1.66
C ARG A 48 -6.51 -0.10 -1.18
N LEU A 49 -5.37 -0.59 -0.70
CA LEU A 49 -5.23 -1.95 -0.15
C LEU A 49 -5.92 -2.11 1.22
N ALA A 50 -5.86 -1.09 2.08
CA ALA A 50 -6.51 -1.12 3.38
C ALA A 50 -8.06 -1.19 3.26
N THR A 51 -8.64 -0.43 2.33
CA THR A 51 -10.09 -0.30 2.16
C THR A 51 -10.73 -1.34 1.23
N ALA A 52 -9.94 -2.22 0.61
CA ALA A 52 -10.46 -3.21 -0.33
C ALA A 52 -11.44 -4.20 0.34
N PRO A 53 -12.51 -4.65 -0.34
CA PRO A 53 -13.37 -5.70 0.22
C PRO A 53 -12.59 -6.99 0.49
N PHE A 54 -12.92 -7.70 1.57
CA PHE A 54 -12.27 -8.97 1.92
C PHE A 54 -13.00 -10.13 1.26
N LYS A 55 -12.29 -10.91 0.44
CA LYS A 55 -12.83 -12.02 -0.38
C LYS A 55 -12.55 -13.41 0.21
N GLY A 56 -12.12 -13.50 1.47
CA GLY A 56 -11.93 -14.77 2.19
C GLY A 56 -10.54 -15.39 2.06
N ASP A 57 -10.04 -15.59 0.84
CA ASP A 57 -8.84 -16.42 0.62
C ASP A 57 -7.51 -15.70 0.86
N LYS A 58 -7.46 -14.39 0.57
CA LYS A 58 -6.24 -13.58 0.65
C LYS A 58 -6.51 -12.30 1.44
N LEU A 59 -5.54 -11.85 2.23
CA LEU A 59 -5.66 -10.64 3.06
C LEU A 59 -5.98 -9.37 2.23
N PHE A 60 -5.36 -9.26 1.04
CA PHE A 60 -5.55 -8.14 0.11
C PHE A 60 -6.19 -8.55 -1.23
N GLY A 61 -6.20 -9.84 -1.58
CA GLY A 61 -6.88 -10.35 -2.78
C GLY A 61 -6.27 -9.88 -4.11
N GLU A 62 -7.09 -9.93 -5.15
CA GLU A 62 -6.76 -9.50 -6.53
C GLU A 62 -6.31 -8.03 -6.61
N VAL A 63 -6.74 -7.19 -5.66
CA VAL A 63 -6.34 -5.78 -5.59
C VAL A 63 -4.83 -5.67 -5.40
N LEU A 64 -4.22 -6.56 -4.62
CA LEU A 64 -2.77 -6.64 -4.45
C LEU A 64 -2.06 -7.02 -5.73
N ASP A 65 -2.58 -8.03 -6.43
CA ASP A 65 -1.99 -8.52 -7.67
C ASP A 65 -1.97 -7.41 -8.74
N MET A 66 -3.01 -6.57 -8.81
CA MET A 66 -3.02 -5.38 -9.68
C MET A 66 -1.96 -4.33 -9.29
N VAL A 67 -1.80 -4.02 -8.00
CA VAL A 67 -0.78 -3.04 -7.59
C VAL A 67 0.65 -3.58 -7.80
N LEU A 68 0.84 -4.90 -7.70
CA LEU A 68 2.11 -5.56 -7.98
C LEU A 68 2.40 -5.68 -9.49
N LEU A 69 1.38 -5.86 -10.33
CA LEU A 69 1.54 -5.93 -11.79
C LEU A 69 1.94 -4.58 -12.42
N ASP A 70 1.44 -3.47 -11.87
CA ASP A 70 1.92 -2.12 -12.23
C ASP A 70 3.40 -1.91 -11.83
N SER A 71 3.94 -2.74 -10.93
CA SER A 71 5.31 -2.71 -10.43
C SER A 71 6.12 -3.85 -11.04
N LYS A 72 6.40 -3.75 -12.34
CA LYS A 72 7.28 -4.69 -13.07
C LYS A 72 8.74 -4.52 -12.63
N ASP A 73 9.04 -4.78 -11.36
CA ASP A 73 10.41 -4.90 -10.88
C ASP A 73 10.52 -6.09 -9.93
N LYS A 74 11.60 -6.85 -10.09
CA LYS A 74 11.77 -8.19 -9.52
C LYS A 74 12.02 -8.13 -8.02
N GLY A 75 10.97 -7.86 -7.27
CA GLY A 75 10.95 -7.81 -5.82
C GLY A 75 9.57 -7.34 -5.41
N LYS A 76 8.97 -7.97 -4.41
CA LYS A 76 7.60 -7.70 -3.94
C LYS A 76 7.46 -6.31 -3.30
N VAL A 77 7.77 -5.25 -4.04
CA VAL A 77 7.78 -3.87 -3.57
C VAL A 77 6.97 -3.06 -4.56
N LEU A 78 6.01 -2.32 -4.03
CA LEU A 78 5.20 -1.38 -4.80
C LEU A 78 6.04 -0.15 -5.13
N PRO A 79 5.63 0.67 -6.12
CA PRO A 79 6.34 1.89 -6.47
C PRO A 79 6.44 2.78 -5.22
N SER A 80 7.63 2.84 -4.64
CA SER A 80 7.99 3.70 -3.53
C SER A 80 8.67 4.92 -4.12
N LYS A 81 8.23 6.12 -3.73
CA LYS A 81 8.89 7.37 -4.10
C LYS A 81 10.16 7.53 -3.27
N SER A 82 11.20 6.74 -3.55
CA SER A 82 12.54 6.99 -3.01
C SER A 82 13.38 7.76 -4.01
N LEU A 83 13.15 9.09 -4.06
CA LEU A 83 14.12 10.18 -4.29
C LEU A 83 14.97 10.19 -5.60
N PRO A 84 15.60 11.35 -5.92
CA PRO A 84 15.69 11.88 -7.27
C PRO A 84 16.90 11.38 -8.03
N SER A 85 16.85 11.63 -9.32
CA SER A 85 17.91 11.48 -10.32
C SER A 85 19.31 11.93 -9.84
N PRO A 86 20.39 11.37 -10.43
CA PRO A 86 21.75 11.42 -9.92
C PRO A 86 22.28 12.83 -9.68
N LYS A 87 23.05 12.97 -8.60
CA LYS A 87 23.79 14.17 -8.19
C LYS A 87 24.68 14.68 -9.32
N MET A 88 24.40 15.88 -9.83
CA MET A 88 25.43 16.71 -10.45
C MET A 88 26.11 17.49 -9.32
N ASN A 89 27.24 16.98 -8.82
CA ASN A 89 28.16 17.79 -8.03
C ASN A 89 28.83 18.76 -9.00
N LEU A 90 28.50 20.04 -8.94
CA LEU A 90 29.13 21.10 -9.74
C LEU A 90 30.48 21.55 -9.14
N ASP A 91 31.14 20.69 -8.35
CA ASP A 91 32.53 20.90 -7.91
C ASP A 91 33.55 20.54 -8.99
N GLN A 92 33.12 20.36 -10.25
CA GLN A 92 34.01 20.39 -11.40
C GLN A 92 34.09 21.80 -11.98
N LEU A 93 34.81 22.66 -11.26
CA LEU A 93 35.34 23.92 -11.74
C LEU A 93 36.83 23.69 -12.04
N PRO A 94 37.25 23.49 -13.31
CA PRO A 94 38.62 23.76 -13.68
C PRO A 94 38.76 25.27 -13.90
N MET A 95 39.31 25.95 -12.89
CA MET A 95 40.01 27.22 -13.09
C MET A 95 41.38 26.95 -13.73
N SER A 96 41.85 27.88 -14.57
CA SER A 96 43.13 27.92 -15.31
C SER A 96 43.14 27.10 -16.61
N ASP A 97 43.46 27.63 -17.81
CA ASP A 97 44.39 28.72 -18.17
C ASP A 97 43.89 29.57 -19.36
N ALA A 98 44.21 30.86 -19.35
CA ALA A 98 44.17 31.72 -20.53
C ALA A 98 45.35 31.39 -21.48
N PRO A 99 45.25 31.73 -22.77
CA PRO A 99 45.97 32.93 -23.21
C PRO A 99 45.25 33.81 -24.26
N ILE A 100 45.68 35.07 -24.19
CA ILE A 100 45.45 36.25 -25.04
C ILE A 100 45.69 35.97 -26.53
N ILE A 101 44.86 36.57 -27.41
CA ILE A 101 45.23 37.32 -28.64
C ILE A 101 43.91 37.93 -29.23
N GLY A 102 43.87 39.26 -29.39
CA GLY A 102 42.79 40.01 -30.08
C GLY A 102 42.90 39.92 -31.62
N PRO A 103 42.55 40.95 -32.42
CA PRO A 103 41.91 42.23 -32.07
C PRO A 103 40.89 42.77 -33.14
N LEU A 104 40.48 44.04 -32.93
CA LEU A 104 40.07 45.08 -33.92
C LEU A 104 38.73 44.92 -34.68
N LYS A 105 37.73 45.75 -34.36
CA LYS A 105 37.55 47.15 -34.79
C LYS A 105 36.46 47.84 -33.97
#